data_AF-A0A7W9CGB6-F1
#
_entry.id   AF-A0A7W9CGB6-F1
#
_cell.length_a   1.000
_cell.length_b   1.000
_cell.length_c   1.000
_cell.angle_alpha   90.00
_cell.angle_beta   90.00
_cell.angle_gamma   90.00
#
_symmetry.space_group_name_H-M   'P 1'
#
loop_
_entity.id
_entity.type
_entity.pdbx_description
1 polymer ?
#
loop_
_entity_poly.entity_id
_entity_poly.type
_entity_poly.pdbx_seq_one_letter_code
_entity_poly.pdbx_strand_id
1 'polypeptide(L)'
;MILALTIALALTVQAPTVSPTAADLVPVFGNTLVSTYPDGRKARAWLTADGRFEGEGRRGGRNAGTWRVRDGKVCFSLRRPIIVPGSYCTPIVRGGIGTRWTATAVTGETITVELVAGR
;
A
#
# COMPACT_ATOMS: atom_id res chain seq x y z
N MET A 1 15.71 57.69 -16.93
CA MET A 1 15.29 57.00 -15.68
C MET A 1 15.25 55.50 -15.96
N ILE A 2 16.18 54.72 -15.42
CA ILE A 2 16.17 53.25 -15.53
C ILE A 2 15.72 52.72 -14.18
N LEU A 3 14.53 52.11 -14.13
CA LEU A 3 13.98 51.50 -12.92
C LEU A 3 14.53 50.07 -12.82
N ALA A 4 15.46 49.83 -11.89
CA ALA A 4 16.00 48.51 -11.62
C ALA A 4 14.99 47.72 -10.76
N LEU A 5 14.48 46.60 -11.29
CA LEU A 5 13.58 45.68 -10.60
C LEU A 5 14.40 44.60 -9.88
N THR A 6 14.48 44.69 -8.56
CA THR A 6 15.12 43.69 -7.69
C THR A 6 14.19 42.49 -7.49
N ILE A 7 14.55 41.33 -8.06
CA ILE A 7 13.86 40.05 -7.81
C ILE A 7 14.47 39.42 -6.56
N ALA A 8 13.71 39.41 -5.46
CA ALA A 8 14.08 38.67 -4.25
C ALA A 8 13.74 37.18 -4.43
N LEU A 9 14.76 36.33 -4.52
CA LEU A 9 14.62 34.88 -4.63
C LEU A 9 14.48 34.26 -3.23
N ALA A 10 13.27 33.86 -2.85
CA ALA A 10 13.03 33.13 -1.61
C ALA A 10 13.44 31.65 -1.77
N LEU A 11 14.54 31.24 -1.12
CA LEU A 11 14.93 29.82 -1.03
C LEU A 11 14.00 29.11 -0.04
N THR A 12 13.17 28.20 -0.53
CA THR A 12 12.42 27.27 0.33
C THR A 12 13.30 26.05 0.61
N VAL A 13 13.65 25.84 1.89
CA VAL A 13 14.34 24.63 2.33
C VAL A 13 13.34 23.48 2.34
N GLN A 14 13.41 22.61 1.34
CA GLN A 14 12.63 21.37 1.31
C GLN A 14 13.38 20.30 2.12
N ALA A 15 12.78 19.85 3.21
CA ALA A 15 13.30 18.71 3.96
C ALA A 15 13.22 17.44 3.09
N PRO A 16 14.22 16.54 3.14
CA PRO A 16 14.19 15.31 2.37
C PRO A 16 13.06 14.40 2.87
N THR A 17 12.10 14.09 2.01
CA THR A 17 11.07 13.09 2.28
C THR A 17 11.65 11.68 2.08
N VAL A 18 11.78 10.91 3.16
CA VAL A 18 12.24 9.51 3.08
C VAL A 18 11.13 8.62 2.52
N SER A 19 11.35 8.11 1.30
CA SER A 19 10.44 7.17 0.65
C SER A 19 10.26 5.90 1.48
N PRO A 20 9.03 5.36 1.58
CA PRO A 20 8.79 4.10 2.27
C PRO A 20 9.62 2.94 1.70
N THR A 21 10.02 2.03 2.60
CA THR A 21 10.86 0.87 2.30
C THR A 21 10.17 -0.43 2.74
N ALA A 22 10.79 -1.58 2.48
CA ALA A 22 10.28 -2.87 2.97
C ALA A 22 10.24 -2.94 4.51
N ALA A 23 11.10 -2.20 5.22
CA ALA A 23 11.10 -2.16 6.68
C ALA A 23 9.80 -1.55 7.25
N ASP A 24 9.15 -0.66 6.50
CA ASP A 24 7.87 -0.07 6.90
C ASP A 24 6.70 -1.09 6.89
N LEU A 25 6.89 -2.27 6.29
CA LEU A 25 5.90 -3.35 6.25
C LEU A 25 6.04 -4.34 7.42
N VAL A 26 7.05 -4.20 8.27
CA VAL A 26 7.26 -5.11 9.42
C VAL A 26 6.00 -5.32 10.27
N PRO A 27 5.21 -4.28 10.62
CA PRO A 27 3.99 -4.47 11.40
C PRO A 27 2.91 -5.33 10.73
N VAL A 28 2.96 -5.48 9.39
CA VAL A 28 1.99 -6.29 8.64
C VAL A 28 2.29 -7.79 8.79
N PHE A 29 3.54 -8.17 9.05
CA PHE A 29 3.92 -9.57 9.14
C PHE A 29 3.32 -10.24 10.39
N GLY A 30 2.66 -11.38 10.19
CA GLY A 30 1.92 -12.09 11.25
C GLY A 30 0.53 -11.52 11.57
N ASN A 31 0.13 -10.44 10.88
CA ASN A 31 -1.15 -9.77 11.05
C ASN A 31 -1.98 -9.81 9.75
N THR A 32 -3.20 -9.28 9.80
CA THR A 32 -4.15 -9.31 8.68
C THR A 32 -4.42 -7.90 8.17
N LEU A 33 -4.22 -7.69 6.87
CA LEU A 33 -4.80 -6.54 6.17
C LEU A 33 -6.25 -6.86 5.82
N VAL A 34 -7.20 -6.14 6.41
CA VAL A 34 -8.64 -6.30 6.14
C VAL A 34 -9.11 -5.14 5.27
N SER A 35 -9.51 -5.46 4.04
CA SER A 35 -10.07 -4.50 3.09
C SER A 35 -11.60 -4.59 3.10
N THR A 36 -12.26 -3.55 3.61
CA THR A 36 -13.73 -3.42 3.60
C THR A 36 -14.18 -2.64 2.37
N TYR A 37 -15.03 -3.27 1.56
CA TYR A 37 -15.58 -2.71 0.33
C TYR A 37 -16.86 -1.89 0.60
N PRO A 38 -17.31 -1.06 -0.36
CA PRO A 38 -18.55 -0.28 -0.22
C PRO A 38 -19.80 -1.14 0.02
N ASP A 39 -19.78 -2.39 -0.45
CA ASP A 39 -20.84 -3.38 -0.23
C ASP A 39 -20.78 -4.05 1.16
N GLY A 40 -19.88 -3.61 2.04
CA GLY A 40 -19.68 -4.16 3.38
C GLY A 40 -18.90 -5.47 3.44
N ARG A 41 -18.62 -6.11 2.30
CA ARG A 41 -17.85 -7.36 2.25
C ARG A 41 -16.36 -7.09 2.43
N LYS A 42 -15.64 -8.11 2.91
CA LYS A 42 -14.23 -7.98 3.30
C LYS A 42 -13.34 -8.91 2.51
N ALA A 43 -12.24 -8.38 2.00
CA ALA A 43 -11.10 -9.18 1.56
C ALA A 43 -10.00 -9.15 2.63
N ARG A 44 -9.16 -10.18 2.65
CA ARG A 44 -8.03 -10.32 3.58
C ARG A 44 -6.75 -10.55 2.80
N ALA A 45 -5.64 -10.01 3.31
CA ALA A 45 -4.31 -10.30 2.81
C ALA A 45 -3.33 -10.50 3.97
N TRP A 46 -2.43 -11.47 3.80
CA TRP A 46 -1.39 -11.84 4.75
C TRP A 46 -0.06 -11.81 4.03
N LEU A 47 0.82 -10.91 4.44
CA LEU A 47 2.16 -10.76 3.86
C LEU A 47 3.18 -11.43 4.79
N THR A 48 4.20 -12.02 4.18
CA THR A 48 5.36 -12.59 4.89
C THR A 48 6.63 -11.85 4.48
N ALA A 49 7.60 -11.80 5.39
CA ALA A 49 8.84 -11.05 5.20
C ALA A 49 9.70 -11.53 4.01
N ASP A 50 9.52 -12.77 3.58
CA ASP A 50 10.19 -13.39 2.43
C ASP A 50 9.61 -12.93 1.06
N GLY A 51 8.73 -11.93 1.04
CA GLY A 51 8.18 -11.38 -0.19
C GLY A 51 6.97 -12.15 -0.74
N ARG A 52 6.36 -13.04 0.04
CA ARG A 52 5.14 -13.77 -0.37
C ARG A 52 3.88 -13.16 0.26
N PHE A 53 2.75 -13.37 -0.38
CA PHE A 53 1.46 -13.08 0.22
C PHE A 53 0.43 -14.16 -0.11
N GLU A 54 -0.52 -14.31 0.80
CA GLU A 54 -1.78 -15.01 0.58
C GLU A 54 -2.93 -14.03 0.72
N GLY A 55 -4.05 -14.31 0.05
CA GLY A 55 -5.23 -13.48 0.13
C GLY A 55 -6.52 -14.28 0.00
N GLU A 56 -7.58 -13.65 0.49
CA GLU A 56 -8.95 -14.10 0.37
C GLU A 56 -9.77 -12.93 -0.15
N GLY A 57 -10.35 -13.07 -1.34
CA GLY A 57 -11.18 -12.03 -1.92
C GLY A 57 -12.51 -11.88 -1.19
N ARG A 58 -13.21 -10.76 -1.42
CA ARG A 58 -14.53 -10.47 -0.81
C ARG A 58 -15.65 -11.48 -1.09
N ARG A 59 -15.40 -12.46 -1.97
CA ARG A 59 -16.29 -13.59 -2.31
C ARG A 59 -15.78 -14.94 -1.76
N GLY A 60 -14.76 -14.93 -0.88
CA GLY A 60 -14.16 -16.14 -0.29
C GLY A 60 -13.08 -16.83 -1.14
N GLY A 61 -12.91 -16.42 -2.41
CA GLY A 61 -11.90 -17.02 -3.29
C GLY A 61 -10.47 -16.76 -2.79
N ARG A 62 -9.65 -17.82 -2.73
CA ARG A 62 -8.24 -17.75 -2.28
C ARG A 62 -7.31 -17.40 -3.43
N ASN A 63 -6.28 -16.61 -3.12
CA ASN A 63 -5.22 -16.25 -4.05
C ASN A 63 -3.87 -16.16 -3.33
N ALA A 64 -2.80 -16.15 -4.12
CA ALA A 64 -1.45 -15.98 -3.58
C ALA A 64 -0.52 -15.40 -4.64
N GLY A 65 0.59 -14.83 -4.18
CA GLY A 65 1.59 -14.26 -5.06
C GLY A 65 2.81 -13.74 -4.32
N THR A 66 3.46 -12.76 -4.92
CA THR A 66 4.64 -12.09 -4.37
C THR A 66 4.38 -10.61 -4.19
N TRP A 67 5.04 -9.98 -3.23
CA TRP A 67 5.08 -8.54 -3.06
C TRP A 67 6.53 -8.04 -3.08
N ARG A 68 6.71 -6.77 -3.46
CA ARG A 68 7.99 -6.05 -3.42
C ARG A 68 7.75 -4.56 -3.30
N VAL A 69 8.69 -3.82 -2.72
CA VAL A 69 8.61 -2.36 -2.70
C VAL A 69 9.27 -1.79 -3.96
N ARG A 70 8.58 -0.86 -4.63
CA ARG A 70 9.10 -0.09 -5.77
C ARG A 70 8.54 1.33 -5.68
N ASP A 71 9.40 2.33 -5.82
CA ASP A 71 9.02 3.76 -5.81
C ASP A 71 8.16 4.16 -4.59
N GLY A 72 8.52 3.67 -3.41
CA GLY A 72 7.79 3.94 -2.16
C GLY A 72 6.42 3.26 -2.04
N LYS A 73 6.08 2.34 -2.97
CA LYS A 73 4.81 1.61 -3.01
C LYS A 73 5.04 0.12 -2.83
N VAL A 74 4.07 -0.57 -2.21
CA VAL A 74 4.04 -2.03 -2.20
C VAL A 74 3.34 -2.52 -3.45
N CYS A 75 4.05 -3.35 -4.24
CA CYS A 75 3.59 -3.88 -5.50
C CYS A 75 3.35 -5.39 -5.40
N PHE A 76 2.11 -5.81 -5.63
CA PHE A 76 1.67 -7.20 -5.61
C PHE A 76 1.65 -7.78 -7.00
N SER A 77 2.15 -9.01 -7.15
CA SER A 77 2.05 -9.79 -8.38
C SER A 77 1.36 -11.11 -8.08
N LEU A 78 0.21 -11.34 -8.70
CA LEU A 78 -0.57 -12.56 -8.52
C LEU A 78 0.11 -13.75 -9.19
N ARG A 79 0.10 -14.92 -8.53
CA ARG A 79 0.66 -16.18 -9.06
C ARG A 79 -0.35 -17.33 -9.02
N ARG A 80 -1.33 -17.28 -8.13
CA ARG A 80 -2.41 -18.26 -7.99
C ARG A 80 -3.76 -17.56 -7.79
N PRO A 81 -4.87 -18.11 -8.32
CA PRO A 81 -4.96 -19.36 -9.09
C PRO A 81 -4.44 -19.25 -10.53
N ILE A 82 -4.34 -18.03 -11.07
CA ILE A 82 -3.82 -17.74 -12.41
C ILE A 82 -2.70 -16.72 -12.26
N ILE A 83 -1.66 -16.83 -13.08
CA ILE A 83 -0.60 -15.83 -13.19
C ILE A 83 -1.14 -14.65 -13.99
N VAL A 84 -1.23 -13.47 -13.35
CA VAL A 84 -1.70 -12.24 -14.00
C VAL A 84 -0.48 -11.39 -14.37
N PRO A 85 -0.32 -10.97 -15.64
CA PRO A 85 0.73 -10.04 -16.04
C PRO A 85 0.65 -8.72 -15.29
N GLY A 86 1.82 -8.13 -15.00
CA GLY A 86 1.92 -6.85 -14.33
C GLY A 86 1.96 -6.92 -12.79
N SER A 87 1.76 -5.78 -12.15
CA SER A 87 1.71 -5.67 -10.69
C SER A 87 0.73 -4.59 -10.29
N TYR A 88 -0.03 -4.84 -9.23
CA TYR A 88 -0.86 -3.84 -8.60
C TYR A 88 -0.04 -3.16 -7.49
N CYS A 89 0.20 -1.85 -7.62
CA CYS A 89 1.01 -1.08 -6.68
C CYS A 89 0.15 -0.10 -5.90
N THR A 90 0.31 -0.06 -4.59
CA THR A 90 -0.43 0.83 -3.68
C THR A 90 0.53 1.52 -2.69
N PRO A 91 0.26 2.76 -2.23
CA PRO A 91 1.08 3.42 -1.23
C PRO A 91 1.28 2.57 0.03
N ILE A 92 2.47 2.65 0.62
CA ILE A 92 2.73 2.09 1.94
C ILE A 92 2.24 3.08 2.99
N VAL A 93 1.36 2.62 3.87
CA VAL A 93 0.91 3.38 5.05
C VAL A 93 1.67 2.88 6.26
N ARG A 94 2.37 3.79 6.93
CA ARG A 94 3.09 3.50 8.17
C ARG A 94 2.10 3.45 9.34
N GLY A 95 2.26 2.47 10.21
CA GLY A 95 1.42 2.30 11.40
C GLY A 95 1.47 0.87 11.93
N GLY A 96 0.80 0.64 13.06
CA GLY A 96 0.66 -0.66 13.70
C GLY A 96 -0.75 -1.22 13.61
N ILE A 97 -1.04 -2.26 14.41
CA ILE A 97 -2.38 -2.80 14.57
C ILE A 97 -3.37 -1.68 14.95
N GLY A 98 -4.56 -1.71 14.37
CA GLY A 98 -5.59 -0.68 14.50
C GLY A 98 -5.43 0.50 13.54
N THR A 99 -4.31 0.60 12.81
CA THR A 99 -4.16 1.61 11.77
C THR A 99 -5.17 1.36 10.65
N ARG A 100 -5.90 2.41 10.29
CA ARG A 100 -6.93 2.39 9.24
C ARG A 100 -6.69 3.51 8.23
N TRP A 101 -6.88 3.21 6.95
CA TRP A 101 -6.71 4.17 5.86
C TRP A 101 -7.62 3.84 4.67
N THR A 102 -7.75 4.81 3.76
CA THR A 102 -8.47 4.66 2.50
C THR A 102 -7.50 4.24 1.39
N ALA A 103 -7.92 3.31 0.53
CA ALA A 103 -7.14 2.87 -0.63
C ALA A 103 -8.04 2.60 -1.85
N THR A 104 -7.45 2.44 -3.02
CA THR A 104 -8.14 2.05 -4.25
C THR A 104 -7.89 0.58 -4.54
N ALA A 105 -8.92 -0.26 -4.54
CA ALA A 105 -8.79 -1.68 -4.89
C ALA A 105 -8.35 -1.89 -6.35
N VAL A 106 -7.91 -3.10 -6.69
CA VAL A 106 -7.60 -3.48 -8.09
C VAL A 106 -8.78 -3.30 -9.05
N THR A 107 -10.02 -3.32 -8.51
CA THR A 107 -11.26 -3.07 -9.25
C THR A 107 -11.58 -1.58 -9.42
N GLY A 108 -10.75 -0.68 -8.90
CA GLY A 108 -10.97 0.78 -8.92
C GLY A 108 -11.85 1.32 -7.80
N GLU A 109 -12.50 0.44 -7.03
CA GLU A 109 -13.35 0.83 -5.90
C GLU A 109 -12.52 1.46 -4.78
N THR A 110 -13.05 2.50 -4.13
CA THR A 110 -12.50 3.02 -2.88
C THR A 110 -12.86 2.08 -1.74
N ILE A 111 -11.86 1.66 -0.98
CA ILE A 111 -11.98 0.71 0.13
C ILE A 111 -11.38 1.30 1.40
N THR A 112 -11.83 0.80 2.55
CA THR A 112 -11.16 1.04 3.83
C THR A 112 -10.30 -0.16 4.17
N VAL A 113 -9.02 0.06 4.43
CA VAL A 113 -8.07 -0.96 4.87
C VAL A 113 -7.75 -0.75 6.34
N GLU A 114 -7.67 -1.84 7.08
CA GLU A 114 -7.29 -1.86 8.48
C GLU A 114 -6.28 -2.98 8.74
N LEU A 115 -5.26 -2.68 9.55
CA LEU A 115 -4.34 -3.70 10.04
C LEU A 115 -4.89 -4.29 11.35
N VAL A 116 -5.26 -5.56 11.31
CA VAL A 116 -5.86 -6.28 12.44
C VAL A 116 -4.87 -7.32 12.99
N ALA A 117 -4.88 -7.50 14.31
CA ALA A 117 -4.03 -8.47 14.98
C ALA A 117 -4.29 -9.91 14.50
N GLY A 118 -3.22 -10.67 14.29
CA GLY A 118 -3.27 -12.10 13.98
C GLY A 118 -3.67 -12.42 12.53
N ARG A 119 -3.65 -13.71 12.21
CA ARG A 119 -4.05 -14.29 10.92
C ARG A 119 -5.43 -14.94 11.00
#